data_AF-A0A2V9RYJ6-F1
#
_entry.id   AF-A0A2V9RYJ6-F1
#
_cell.length_a   1.000
_cell.length_b   1.000
_cell.length_c   1.000
_cell.angle_alpha   90.00
_cell.angle_beta   90.00
_cell.angle_gamma   90.00
#
_symmetry.space_group_name_H-M   'P 1'
#
loop_
_entity.id
_entity.type
_entity.pdbx_description
1 polymer ?
#
loop_
_entity_poly.entity_id
_entity_poly.type
_entity_poly.pdbx_seq_one_letter_code
_entity_poly.pdbx_strand_id
1 'polypeptide(L)' 'MASLSAIRVLVADSNQMECQLLVSALGQRPEFDVICCAADLDAMLQTVATFPAQISHQCRSPQD' A
#
# COMPACT_ATOMS: atom_id res chain seq x y z
N MET A 1 -12.69 10.04 23.27
CA MET A 1 -12.40 8.81 22.51
C MET A 1 -11.16 9.07 21.70
N ALA A 2 -10.04 8.42 22.00
CA ALA A 2 -8.83 8.56 21.20
C ALA A 2 -9.08 7.89 19.84
N SER A 3 -9.17 8.68 18.79
CA SER A 3 -9.10 8.15 17.43
C SER A 3 -7.66 7.66 17.25
N LEU A 4 -7.47 6.34 17.29
CA LEU A 4 -6.24 5.74 16.79
C LEU A 4 -6.21 6.08 15.30
N SER A 5 -5.37 7.05 14.93
CA SER A 5 -5.17 7.40 13.52
C SER A 5 -4.77 6.13 12.78
N ALA A 6 -5.57 5.71 11.80
CA ALA A 6 -5.31 4.48 11.05
C ALA A 6 -3.89 4.52 10.43
N ILE A 7 -3.19 3.39 10.51
CA ILE A 7 -1.86 3.22 9.92
C ILE A 7 -2.04 3.11 8.41
N ARG A 8 -1.51 4.08 7.68
CA ARG A 8 -1.58 4.13 6.21
C ARG A 8 -0.47 3.29 5.59
N VAL A 9 -0.86 2.26 4.83
CA VAL A 9 0.06 1.29 4.20
C VAL A 9 -0.09 1.36 2.68
N LEU A 10 1.02 1.61 1.99
CA LEU A 10 1.09 1.57 0.53
C LEU A 10 1.81 0.28 0.09
N VAL A 11 1.11 -0.53 -0.69
CA VAL A 11 1.68 -1.73 -1.31
C VAL A 11 1.89 -1.45 -2.80
N ALA A 12 3.14 -1.48 -3.23
CA ALA A 12 3.52 -1.33 -4.63
C ALA A 12 4.00 -2.68 -5.15
N ASP A 13 3.18 -3.31 -6.00
CA ASP A 13 3.51 -4.61 -6.58
C ASP A 13 3.30 -4.62 -8.09
N SER A 14 4.17 -5.37 -8.78
CA SER A 14 4.04 -5.72 -10.19
C SER A 14 2.88 -6.68 -10.46
N ASN A 15 2.49 -7.46 -9.45
CA ASN A 15 1.43 -8.46 -9.49
C ASN A 15 0.22 -7.98 -8.68
N GLN A 16 -0.78 -7.47 -9.38
CA GLN A 16 -1.98 -6.90 -8.75
C GLN A 16 -2.79 -7.90 -7.92
N MET A 17 -2.63 -9.21 -8.16
CA MET A 17 -3.35 -10.25 -7.42
C MET A 17 -2.88 -10.36 -5.96
N GLU A 18 -1.56 -10.27 -5.70
CA GLU A 18 -1.02 -10.29 -4.33
C GLU A 18 -1.38 -9.01 -3.55
N CYS A 19 -1.34 -7.87 -4.23
CA CYS A 19 -1.81 -6.60 -3.74
C CYS A 19 -3.25 -6.67 -3.20
N GLN A 20 -4.17 -7.28 -3.96
CA GLN A 20 -5.58 -7.39 -3.57
C GLN A 20 -5.78 -8.28 -2.34
N LEU A 21 -4.99 -9.35 -2.18
CA LEU A 21 -5.04 -10.21 -0.99
C LEU A 21 -4.58 -9.45 0.26
N LEU A 22 -3.50 -8.67 0.15
CA LEU A 22 -2.99 -7.85 1.25
C LEU A 22 -3.98 -6.73 1.63
N VAL A 23 -4.55 -6.03 0.65
CA VAL A 23 -5.61 -5.03 0.89
C VAL A 23 -6.83 -5.67 1.52
N SER A 24 -7.23 -6.85 1.05
CA SER A 24 -8.38 -7.54 1.63
C SER A 24 -8.11 -7.92 3.09
N ALA A 25 -6.95 -8.49 3.40
CA ALA A 25 -6.59 -8.92 4.75
C ALA A 25 -6.40 -7.76 5.73
N LEU A 26 -5.75 -6.68 5.30
CA LEU A 26 -5.50 -5.51 6.13
C LEU A 26 -6.73 -4.59 6.22
N GLY A 27 -7.49 -4.45 5.14
CA GLY A 27 -8.73 -3.65 5.09
C GLY A 27 -9.87 -4.21 5.93
N GLN A 28 -9.82 -5.49 6.35
CA GLN A 28 -10.73 -6.01 7.39
C GLN A 28 -10.50 -5.37 8.77
N ARG A 29 -9.40 -4.66 8.97
CA ARG A 29 -9.03 -4.05 10.24
C ARG A 29 -9.18 -2.53 10.15
N PRO A 30 -10.01 -1.90 11.00
CA PRO A 30 -10.23 -0.45 10.97
C PRO A 30 -9.00 0.36 11.40
N GLU A 31 -7.98 -0.31 11.92
CA GLU A 31 -6.69 0.28 12.32
C GLU A 31 -5.75 0.53 11.14
N PHE A 32 -6.06 -0.03 9.95
CA PHE A 32 -5.22 0.08 8.77
C PHE A 32 -6.01 0.68 7.61
N ASP A 33 -5.35 1.59 6.89
CA ASP A 33 -5.85 2.19 5.66
C ASP A 33 -4.87 1.82 4.55
N VAL A 34 -5.26 0.85 3.72
CA VAL A 34 -4.34 0.20 2.79
C VAL A 34 -4.75 0.51 1.37
N ILE A 35 -3.76 0.97 0.61
CA ILE A 35 -3.88 1.27 -0.80
C ILE A 35 -2.82 0.51 -1.59
N CYS A 36 -3.22 0.04 -2.76
CA CYS A 36 -2.33 -0.59 -3.72
C CYS A 36 -2.07 0.35 -4.88
N CYS A 37 -0.81 0.40 -5.31
CA CYS A 37 -0.42 1.03 -6.55
C CYS A 37 0.38 0.03 -7.39
N ALA A 38 0.47 0.29 -8.70
CA ALA A 38 1.41 -0.43 -9.54
C ALA A 38 2.83 -0.18 -9.01
N ALA A 39 3.74 -1.16 -9.13
CA ALA A 39 5.17 -0.99 -8.86
C ALA A 39 5.89 -0.10 -9.90
N ASP A 40 5.26 1.03 -10.25
CA ASP A 40 5.81 2.09 -11.07
C ASP A 40 6.18 3.26 -10.15
N LEU A 41 7.39 3.80 -10.31
CA LEU A 41 7.93 4.80 -9.39
C LEU A 41 7.12 6.10 -9.42
N ASP A 42 6.66 6.53 -10.60
CA ASP A 42 5.81 7.71 -10.75
C ASP A 42 4.45 7.49 -10.09
N ALA A 43 3.84 6.32 -10.30
CA ALA A 43 2.59 5.95 -9.62
C ALA A 43 2.75 5.91 -8.09
N MET A 44 3.85 5.38 -7.58
CA MET A 44 4.17 5.38 -6.15
C MET A 44 4.33 6.80 -5.61
N LEU A 45 5.10 7.66 -6.29
CA LEU A 45 5.33 9.05 -5.85
C LEU A 45 4.04 9.87 -5.83
N GLN A 46 3.19 9.73 -6.85
CA GLN A 46 1.87 10.37 -6.89
C GLN A 46 0.97 9.87 -5.76
N THR A 47 1.01 8.57 -5.49
CA THR A 47 0.22 7.95 -4.43
C THR A 47 0.70 8.39 -3.05
N VAL A 48 2.01 8.47 -2.80
CA VAL A 48 2.58 8.98 -1.54
C VAL A 48 2.26 10.47 -1.34
N ALA A 49 2.28 11.27 -2.41
CA ALA A 49 1.94 12.69 -2.33
C ALA A 49 0.46 12.92 -1.98
N THR A 50 -0.43 12.07 -2.51
CA THR A 50 -1.89 12.12 -2.25
C THR A 50 -2.25 11.44 -0.92
N PHE A 51 -1.47 10.43 -0.54
CA PHE A 51 -1.70 9.55 0.58
C PHE A 51 -0.37 9.38 1.32
N PRO A 52 -0.07 10.20 2.34
CA PRO A 52 1.17 10.10 3.08
C PRO A 52 1.19 8.80 3.90
N ALA A 53 1.60 7.73 3.23
CA ALA A 53 1.73 6.39 3.75
C ALA A 53 2.90 6.35 4.74
N GLN A 54 2.71 5.66 5.85
CA GLN A 54 3.74 5.52 6.88
C GLN A 54 4.68 4.35 6.56
N ILE A 55 4.21 3.40 5.74
CA ILE A 55 4.96 2.20 5.36
C ILE A 55 4.74 2.00 3.85
N SER A 56 5.84 1.87 3.10
CA SER A 56 5.84 1.55 1.67
C SER A 56 6.60 0.24 1.45
N HIS A 57 5.98 -0.73 0.78
CA HIS A 57 6.63 -1.98 0.38
C HIS A 57 6.68 -2.07 -1.16
N GLN A 58 7.87 -2.28 -1.71
CA GLN A 58 8.08 -2.46 -3.15
C GLN A 58 8.58 -3.89 -3.41
N CYS A 59 7.75 -4.70 -4.08
CA CYS A 59 8.20 -6.01 -4.58
C CYS A 59 9.03 -5.80 -5.84
N ARG A 60 10.36 -5.86 -5.72
CA ARG A 60 11.26 -5.91 -6.88
C ARG A 60 11.29 -7.33 -7.40
N SER A 61 10.74 -7.58 -8.58
CA SER A 61 10.95 -8.84 -9.30
C SER A 61 12.45 -9.03 -9.52
N PRO A 62 13.00 -10.26 -9.37
CA PRO A 62 14.37 -10.54 -9.76
C PRO A 62 14.49 -10.22 -11.27
N GLN A 63 15.32 -9.24 -11.59
CA GLN A 63 15.66 -8.95 -12.99
C GLN A 63 16.41 -10.16 -13.53
N ASP A 64 15.89 -10.73 -14.62
CA ASP A 64 16.64 -11.61 -15.53
C ASP A 64 17.74 -10.78 -16.23
#